data_AF-G7GV40-F1
#
_entry.id   AF-G7GV40-F1
#
_cell.length_a   1.000
_cell.length_b   1.000
_cell.length_c   1.000
_cell.angle_alpha   90.00
_cell.angle_beta   90.00
_cell.angle_gamma   90.00
#
_symmetry.space_group_name_H-M   'P 1'
#
loop_
_entity.id
_entity.type
_entity.pdbx_description
1 polymer ?
#
loop_
_entity_poly.entity_id
_entity_poly.type
_entity_poly.pdbx_seq_one_letter_code
_entity_poly.pdbx_strand_id
1 'polypeptide(L)'
;MNITKTTAAATMLAAAGAVALGVVAGPANAAIYSNNPIDVPQCSYATGTPSQECLNTPTYRVTTSTGKMVVQFRANYNHCSDIIAHIIVDGREWGSQRVGPGQKDGSYYMKLTPGTHKVGVRATGIRGGCNVGYVSAWGGNLRIETNADADNGIG
;
A
#
# COMPACT_ATOMS: atom_id res chain seq x y z
N MET A 1 -17.34 25.97 -1.37
CA MET A 1 -18.31 25.02 -1.95
C MET A 1 -18.45 23.89 -0.95
N ASN A 2 -19.43 23.99 -0.06
CA ASN A 2 -19.60 23.07 1.08
C ASN A 2 -20.47 21.91 0.63
N ILE A 3 -19.91 20.70 0.55
CA ILE A 3 -20.67 19.49 0.26
C ILE A 3 -21.18 18.93 1.58
N THR A 4 -22.48 19.09 1.78
CA THR A 4 -23.29 18.62 2.89
C THR A 4 -23.19 17.09 3.01
N LYS A 5 -22.76 16.58 4.17
CA LYS A 5 -22.79 15.15 4.49
C LYS A 5 -24.22 14.75 4.87
N THR A 6 -24.87 13.95 4.04
CA THR A 6 -26.17 13.35 4.36
C THR A 6 -25.97 12.20 5.35
N THR A 7 -26.33 12.44 6.60
CA THR A 7 -26.42 11.41 7.65
C THR A 7 -27.67 10.57 7.39
N ALA A 8 -27.50 9.31 6.99
CA ALA A 8 -28.62 8.36 6.95
C ALA A 8 -28.91 7.86 8.37
N ALA A 9 -29.99 8.36 8.97
CA ALA A 9 -30.53 7.85 10.22
C ALA A 9 -31.42 6.64 9.90
N ALA A 10 -31.06 5.45 10.38
CA ALA A 10 -31.88 4.26 10.27
C ALA A 10 -32.85 4.19 11.46
N THR A 11 -34.11 4.53 11.23
CA THR A 11 -35.24 4.24 12.13
C THR A 11 -35.54 2.74 12.12
N MET A 12 -35.38 2.07 13.26
CA MET A 12 -35.81 0.67 13.43
C MET A 12 -37.27 0.61 13.88
N LEU A 13 -38.15 0.08 13.02
CA LEU A 13 -39.48 -0.39 13.39
C LEU A 13 -39.36 -1.80 14.01
N ALA A 14 -39.91 -1.96 15.21
CA ALA A 14 -40.01 -3.25 15.91
C ALA A 14 -41.19 -4.07 15.38
N ALA A 15 -40.96 -5.35 15.09
CA ALA A 15 -42.00 -6.37 15.04
C ALA A 15 -41.42 -7.72 15.51
N ALA A 16 -42.18 -8.39 16.38
CA ALA A 16 -41.80 -9.55 17.17
C ALA A 16 -41.77 -10.86 16.37
N GLY A 17 -40.89 -11.79 16.78
CA GLY A 17 -40.98 -13.21 16.47
C GLY A 17 -39.77 -13.79 15.72
N ALA A 18 -39.22 -14.88 16.27
CA ALA A 18 -38.09 -15.69 15.80
C ALA A 18 -36.68 -15.18 16.15
N VAL A 19 -36.02 -15.94 17.03
CA VAL A 19 -34.63 -15.81 17.46
C VAL A 19 -33.71 -16.18 16.30
N ALA A 20 -33.36 -15.20 15.47
CA ALA A 20 -32.12 -15.25 14.71
C ALA A 20 -31.13 -14.38 15.47
N LEU A 21 -30.09 -15.00 16.06
CA LEU A 21 -28.89 -14.30 16.50
C LEU A 21 -28.21 -13.73 15.25
N GLY A 22 -28.75 -12.62 14.76
CA GLY A 22 -28.17 -11.83 13.70
C GLY A 22 -26.84 -11.31 14.21
N VAL A 23 -25.75 -11.91 13.76
CA VAL A 23 -24.45 -11.28 13.85
C VAL A 23 -24.57 -10.02 12.99
N VAL A 24 -24.85 -8.88 13.64
CA VAL A 24 -24.74 -7.59 13.00
C VAL A 24 -23.26 -7.45 12.71
N ALA A 25 -22.83 -7.84 11.50
CA ALA A 25 -21.49 -7.59 11.03
C ALA A 25 -21.32 -6.07 11.12
N GLY A 26 -20.50 -5.62 12.08
CA GLY A 26 -20.18 -4.20 12.23
C GLY A 26 -19.69 -3.64 10.89
N PRO A 27 -19.83 -2.32 10.67
CA PRO A 27 -19.41 -1.71 9.42
C PRO A 27 -17.97 -2.11 9.11
N ALA A 28 -17.74 -2.71 7.94
CA ALA A 28 -16.39 -2.93 7.45
C ALA A 28 -15.74 -1.55 7.33
N ASN A 29 -14.72 -1.28 8.15
CA ASN A 29 -14.05 0.02 8.16
C ASN A 29 -13.21 0.18 6.89
N ALA A 30 -13.82 0.60 5.79
CA ALA A 30 -13.12 0.96 4.57
C ALA A 30 -12.19 2.16 4.86
N ALA A 31 -10.94 2.06 4.39
CA ALA A 31 -9.94 3.09 4.59
C ALA A 31 -9.08 3.27 3.34
N ILE A 32 -8.86 4.54 2.98
CA ILE A 32 -7.96 4.98 1.92
C ILE A 32 -6.76 5.68 2.56
N TYR A 33 -5.57 5.15 2.31
CA TYR A 33 -4.29 5.74 2.68
C TYR A 33 -3.59 6.21 1.41
N SER A 34 -3.96 7.38 0.91
CA SER A 34 -3.56 7.87 -0.42
C SER A 34 -2.18 8.51 -0.50
N ASN A 35 -1.56 8.83 0.65
CA ASN A 35 -0.30 9.56 0.69
C ASN A 35 0.63 9.03 1.80
N ASN A 36 1.22 7.86 1.56
CA ASN A 36 2.23 7.30 2.47
C ASN A 36 3.62 7.46 1.85
N PRO A 37 4.36 8.54 2.19
CA PRO A 37 5.65 8.83 1.57
C PRO A 37 6.72 7.83 1.96
N ILE A 38 7.37 7.25 0.97
CA ILE A 38 8.54 6.41 1.15
C ILE A 38 9.76 7.28 0.88
N ASP A 39 10.64 7.40 1.87
CA ASP A 39 11.89 8.11 1.75
C ASP A 39 13.02 7.27 2.36
N VAL A 40 13.96 6.85 1.52
CA VAL A 40 15.15 6.12 1.91
C VAL A 40 16.35 6.98 1.49
N PRO A 41 16.80 7.90 2.38
CA PRO A 41 17.90 8.81 2.06
C PRO A 41 19.26 8.12 1.99
N GLN A 42 19.37 6.92 2.59
CA GLN A 42 20.57 6.09 2.52
C GLN A 42 20.20 4.61 2.54
N CYS A 43 20.63 3.89 1.50
CA CYS A 43 20.48 2.45 1.41
C CYS A 43 21.43 1.70 2.36
N SER A 44 20.90 0.67 2.99
CA SER A 44 21.64 -0.37 3.69
C SER A 44 21.93 -1.53 2.74
N TYR A 45 23.14 -2.09 2.85
CA TYR A 45 23.64 -3.16 1.99
C TYR A 45 24.10 -4.34 2.84
N ALA A 46 24.03 -5.55 2.28
CA ALA A 46 24.39 -6.78 3.01
C ALA A 46 25.86 -6.81 3.44
N THR A 47 26.75 -6.27 2.62
CA THR A 47 28.21 -6.34 2.79
C THR A 47 28.84 -5.00 3.22
N GLY A 48 28.03 -3.97 3.45
CA GLY A 48 28.50 -2.60 3.66
C GLY A 48 29.00 -1.89 2.39
N THR A 49 29.22 -2.61 1.30
CA THR A 49 29.57 -2.05 -0.01
C THR A 49 28.31 -1.65 -0.79
N PRO A 50 28.26 -0.48 -1.45
CA PRO A 50 27.13 -0.08 -2.28
C PRO A 50 26.80 -1.12 -3.36
N SER A 51 25.50 -1.41 -3.51
CA SER A 51 25.00 -2.36 -4.50
C SER A 51 23.66 -1.90 -5.08
N GLN A 52 23.14 -2.63 -6.07
CA GLN A 52 21.80 -2.37 -6.57
C GLN A 52 20.70 -2.77 -5.58
N GLU A 53 20.99 -3.70 -4.66
CA GLU A 53 19.99 -4.12 -3.68
C GLU A 53 20.01 -3.18 -2.47
N CYS A 54 18.86 -2.55 -2.21
CA CYS A 54 18.66 -1.72 -1.03
C CYS A 54 17.84 -2.48 0.00
N LEU A 55 18.43 -2.79 1.16
CA LEU A 55 17.77 -3.65 2.16
C LEU A 55 16.75 -2.90 3.03
N ASN A 56 16.69 -1.57 2.97
CA ASN A 56 15.66 -0.80 3.65
C ASN A 56 14.28 -1.19 3.11
N THR A 57 13.41 -1.62 4.02
CA THR A 57 12.00 -1.89 3.70
C THR A 57 11.11 -1.04 4.63
N PRO A 58 10.90 0.26 4.31
CA PRO A 58 9.94 1.08 5.05
C PRO A 58 8.55 0.43 5.00
N THR A 59 7.84 0.43 6.13
CA THR A 59 6.53 -0.25 6.25
C THR A 59 5.51 0.61 6.98
N TYR A 60 4.25 0.43 6.62
CA TYR A 60 3.07 0.95 7.29
C TYR A 60 2.25 -0.19 7.87
N ARG A 61 1.65 0.05 9.04
CA ARG A 61 0.68 -0.88 9.64
C ARG A 61 -0.71 -0.51 9.18
N VAL A 62 -1.41 -1.45 8.55
CA VAL A 62 -2.74 -1.25 7.98
C VAL A 62 -3.67 -2.33 8.48
N THR A 63 -4.85 -1.95 8.94
CA THR A 63 -5.86 -2.89 9.43
C THR A 63 -6.98 -3.06 8.40
N THR A 64 -7.36 -4.29 8.13
CA THR A 64 -8.48 -4.65 7.25
C THR A 64 -9.41 -5.63 7.96
N SER A 65 -10.72 -5.34 8.01
CA SER A 65 -11.71 -6.19 8.68
C SER A 65 -12.25 -7.29 7.76
N THR A 66 -12.10 -7.12 6.45
CA THR A 66 -12.51 -8.10 5.44
C THR A 66 -11.33 -8.88 4.89
N GLY A 67 -10.09 -8.41 5.11
CA GLY A 67 -8.89 -8.96 4.48
C GLY A 67 -8.64 -8.43 3.06
N LYS A 68 -9.56 -7.67 2.47
CA LYS A 68 -9.35 -7.07 1.15
C LYS A 68 -8.40 -5.89 1.26
N MET A 69 -7.44 -5.82 0.35
CA MET A 69 -6.47 -4.72 0.25
C MET A 69 -5.99 -4.54 -1.18
N VAL A 70 -5.75 -3.29 -1.60
CA VAL A 70 -5.03 -2.96 -2.83
C VAL A 70 -3.86 -2.05 -2.48
N VAL A 71 -2.72 -2.31 -3.10
CA VAL A 71 -1.50 -1.52 -2.93
C VAL A 71 -0.99 -1.06 -4.28
N GLN A 72 -0.50 0.18 -4.35
CA GLN A 72 0.19 0.74 -5.52
C GLN A 72 1.35 1.61 -5.03
N PHE A 73 2.52 1.45 -5.62
CA PHE A 73 3.63 2.35 -5.44
C PHE A 73 3.78 3.27 -6.66
N ARG A 74 4.10 4.53 -6.40
CA ARG A 74 4.54 5.49 -7.41
C ARG A 74 5.94 5.96 -7.08
N ALA A 75 6.86 5.80 -8.02
CA ALA A 75 8.21 6.33 -7.90
C ALA A 75 8.20 7.86 -7.75
N ASN A 76 9.17 8.40 -7.01
CA ASN A 76 9.33 9.84 -6.91
C ASN A 76 9.66 10.44 -8.30
N TYR A 77 9.08 11.59 -8.63
CA TYR A 77 9.33 12.29 -9.90
C TYR A 77 10.78 12.74 -10.07
N ASN A 78 11.52 12.88 -8.96
CA ASN A 78 12.91 13.32 -8.94
C ASN A 78 13.91 12.15 -9.03
N HIS A 79 13.44 10.91 -9.29
CA HIS A 79 14.36 9.82 -9.59
C HIS A 79 15.20 10.17 -10.82
N CYS A 80 16.50 9.86 -10.76
CA CYS A 80 17.44 10.06 -11.87
C CYS A 80 17.80 8.76 -12.59
N SER A 81 17.22 7.64 -12.16
CA SER A 81 17.34 6.30 -12.74
C SER A 81 16.09 5.50 -12.40
N ASP A 82 15.85 4.41 -13.12
CA ASP A 82 14.77 3.49 -12.79
C ASP A 82 15.13 2.61 -11.58
N ILE A 83 14.10 2.06 -10.95
CA ILE A 83 14.21 1.01 -9.93
C ILE A 83 13.24 -0.14 -10.26
N ILE A 84 13.48 -1.31 -9.68
CA ILE A 84 12.45 -2.34 -9.48
C ILE A 84 11.87 -2.09 -8.09
N ALA A 85 10.58 -1.77 -8.01
CA ALA A 85 9.86 -1.65 -6.75
C ALA A 85 9.28 -3.01 -6.36
N HIS A 86 9.56 -3.49 -5.16
CA HIS A 86 9.07 -4.76 -4.61
C HIS A 86 8.06 -4.48 -3.51
N ILE A 87 6.81 -4.85 -3.70
CA ILE A 87 5.78 -4.74 -2.67
C ILE A 87 5.93 -5.90 -1.69
N ILE A 88 6.15 -5.57 -0.42
CA ILE A 88 6.34 -6.53 0.66
C ILE A 88 5.15 -6.45 1.61
N VAL A 89 4.46 -7.57 1.82
CA VAL A 89 3.37 -7.68 2.81
C VAL A 89 3.69 -8.77 3.80
N ASP A 90 3.69 -8.42 5.08
CA ASP A 90 4.04 -9.30 6.21
C ASP A 90 5.39 -10.02 6.03
N GLY A 91 6.35 -9.32 5.42
CA GLY A 91 7.70 -9.84 5.16
C GLY A 91 7.82 -10.70 3.90
N ARG A 92 6.74 -10.90 3.14
CA ARG A 92 6.75 -11.65 1.88
C ARG A 92 6.55 -10.72 0.69
N GLU A 93 7.34 -10.93 -0.37
CA GLU A 93 7.12 -10.23 -1.64
C GLU A 93 5.82 -10.69 -2.28
N TRP A 94 4.99 -9.72 -2.65
CA TRP A 94 3.73 -9.96 -3.36
C TRP A 94 3.87 -9.78 -4.86
N GLY A 95 4.69 -8.81 -5.27
CA GLY A 95 4.98 -8.53 -6.66
C GLY A 95 5.98 -7.41 -6.80
N SER A 96 6.50 -7.27 -8.01
CA SER A 96 7.49 -6.26 -8.33
C SER A 96 7.36 -5.79 -9.77
N GLN A 97 7.75 -4.53 -10.01
CA GLN A 97 7.72 -3.92 -11.33
C GLN A 97 8.84 -2.88 -11.47
N ARG A 98 9.37 -2.77 -12.69
CA ARG A 98 10.26 -1.66 -13.06
C ARG A 98 9.46 -0.37 -13.14
N VAL A 99 9.91 0.66 -12.44
CA VAL A 99 9.34 2.00 -12.48
C VAL A 99 10.44 3.03 -12.67
N GLY A 100 10.22 3.91 -13.64
CA GLY A 100 10.98 5.13 -13.82
C GLY A 100 10.36 6.31 -13.04
N PRO A 101 10.94 7.52 -13.18
CA PRO A 101 10.50 8.70 -12.43
C PRO A 101 9.00 8.99 -12.63
N GLY A 102 8.26 9.08 -11.52
CA GLY A 102 6.82 9.35 -11.52
C GLY A 102 5.93 8.17 -11.96
N GLN A 103 6.49 7.05 -12.40
CA GLN A 103 5.71 5.90 -12.86
C GLN A 103 5.11 5.12 -11.69
N LYS A 104 3.95 4.51 -11.95
CA LYS A 104 3.25 3.59 -11.03
C LYS A 104 3.68 2.16 -11.34
N ASP A 105 3.82 1.34 -10.31
CA ASP A 105 4.23 -0.07 -10.41
C ASP A 105 3.07 -1.03 -10.77
N GLY A 106 1.85 -0.50 -10.85
CA GLY A 106 0.62 -1.24 -11.08
C GLY A 106 -0.30 -1.17 -9.87
N SER A 107 -1.26 -2.09 -9.77
CA SER A 107 -2.14 -2.23 -8.60
C SER A 107 -2.18 -3.70 -8.21
N TYR A 108 -1.79 -3.99 -6.97
CA TYR A 108 -1.75 -5.34 -6.44
C TYR A 108 -2.98 -5.57 -5.57
N TYR A 109 -3.92 -6.37 -6.09
CA TYR A 109 -5.14 -6.76 -5.38
C TYR A 109 -4.86 -7.99 -4.52
N MET A 110 -5.26 -7.93 -3.26
CA MET A 110 -4.89 -8.91 -2.24
C MET A 110 -6.11 -9.31 -1.42
N LYS A 111 -6.15 -10.60 -1.08
CA LYS A 111 -7.08 -11.15 -0.09
C LYS A 111 -6.28 -11.80 1.03
N LEU A 112 -6.16 -11.08 2.13
CA LEU A 112 -5.47 -11.47 3.34
C LEU A 112 -6.47 -11.99 4.39
N THR A 113 -5.96 -12.50 5.50
CA THR A 113 -6.78 -12.70 6.70
C THR A 113 -7.21 -11.34 7.27
N PRO A 114 -8.43 -11.18 7.81
CA PRO A 114 -8.76 -9.99 8.59
C PRO A 114 -7.76 -9.76 9.72
N GLY A 115 -7.31 -8.51 9.91
CA GLY A 115 -6.30 -8.18 10.90
C GLY A 115 -5.44 -6.99 10.51
N THR A 116 -4.32 -6.83 11.22
CA THR A 116 -3.31 -5.79 10.96
C THR A 116 -2.14 -6.40 10.21
N HIS A 117 -1.78 -5.79 9.09
CA HIS A 117 -0.71 -6.20 8.21
C HIS A 117 0.37 -5.12 8.13
N LYS A 118 1.60 -5.55 7.86
CA LYS A 118 2.70 -4.65 7.51
C LYS A 118 2.83 -4.60 6.00
N VAL A 119 2.61 -3.43 5.42
CA VAL A 119 2.77 -3.18 3.99
C VAL A 119 3.99 -2.31 3.80
N GLY A 120 4.93 -2.73 2.97
CA GLY A 120 6.14 -1.98 2.66
C GLY A 120 6.55 -2.11 1.22
N VAL A 121 7.62 -1.39 0.90
CA VAL A 121 8.27 -1.46 -0.40
C VAL A 121 9.77 -1.57 -0.19
N ARG A 122 10.42 -2.35 -1.04
CA ARG A 122 11.87 -2.43 -1.19
C ARG A 122 12.23 -2.04 -2.61
N ALA A 123 13.46 -1.57 -2.84
CA ALA A 123 13.92 -1.21 -4.17
C ALA A 123 15.20 -1.93 -4.55
N THR A 124 15.25 -2.37 -5.81
CA THR A 124 16.49 -2.74 -6.50
C THR A 124 16.79 -1.70 -7.57
N GLY A 125 17.97 -1.11 -7.55
CA GLY A 125 18.38 -0.14 -8.56
C GLY A 125 18.61 -0.76 -9.93
N ILE A 126 18.37 0.03 -10.98
CA ILE A 126 18.69 -0.34 -12.37
C ILE A 126 19.77 0.61 -12.88
N ARG A 127 20.83 0.07 -13.47
CA ARG A 127 21.91 0.88 -14.05
C ARG A 127 21.36 1.76 -15.17
N GLY A 128 21.66 3.05 -15.10
CA GLY A 128 21.16 4.07 -16.03
C GLY A 128 21.05 5.43 -15.35
N GLY A 129 21.14 6.51 -16.12
CA GLY A 129 21.13 7.87 -15.57
C GLY A 129 22.20 8.07 -14.49
N CYS A 130 21.79 8.45 -13.28
CA CYS A 130 22.70 8.62 -12.14
C CYS A 130 23.17 7.30 -11.48
N ASN A 131 22.49 6.18 -11.75
CA ASN A 131 22.86 4.90 -11.18
C ASN A 131 23.98 4.26 -12.02
N VAL A 132 25.19 4.33 -11.48
CA VAL A 132 26.42 3.81 -12.10
C VAL A 132 26.75 2.36 -11.69
N GLY A 133 25.82 1.66 -11.04
CA GLY A 133 26.00 0.29 -10.55
C GLY A 133 25.51 0.06 -9.11
N TYR A 134 24.95 1.07 -8.46
CA TYR A 134 24.36 0.97 -7.12
C TYR A 134 23.26 2.01 -6.94
N VAL A 135 22.35 1.74 -6.00
CA VAL A 135 21.33 2.70 -5.54
C VAL A 135 21.72 3.20 -4.16
N SER A 136 21.95 4.51 -4.02
CA SER A 136 22.28 5.12 -2.73
C SER A 136 21.07 5.59 -1.95
N ALA A 137 20.05 6.08 -2.67
CA ALA A 137 18.83 6.64 -2.11
C ALA A 137 17.69 6.44 -3.10
N TRP A 138 16.47 6.34 -2.58
CA TRP A 138 15.26 6.24 -3.38
C TRP A 138 14.05 6.64 -2.55
N GLY A 139 12.91 6.75 -3.21
CA GLY A 139 11.67 7.10 -2.54
C GLY A 139 10.49 7.11 -3.48
N GLY A 140 9.33 7.47 -2.97
CA GLY A 140 8.10 7.48 -3.72
C GLY A 140 6.90 7.62 -2.80
N ASN A 141 5.78 7.08 -3.24
CA ASN A 141 4.55 7.13 -2.48
C ASN A 141 3.81 5.81 -2.60
N LEU A 142 3.37 5.29 -1.46
CA LEU A 142 2.57 4.09 -1.38
C LEU A 142 1.11 4.48 -1.14
N ARG A 143 0.22 4.05 -2.04
CA ARG A 143 -1.23 4.13 -1.86
C ARG A 143 -1.75 2.77 -1.43
N ILE A 144 -2.57 2.76 -0.39
CA ILE A 144 -3.17 1.56 0.17
C ILE A 144 -4.66 1.79 0.37
N GLU A 145 -5.48 0.83 -0.07
CA GLU A 145 -6.94 0.84 0.13
C GLU A 145 -7.38 -0.47 0.74
N THR A 146 -8.37 -0.45 1.63
CA THR A 146 -8.85 -1.65 2.33
C THR A 146 -10.36 -1.81 2.25
N ASN A 147 -10.82 -3.04 2.45
CA ASN A 147 -12.24 -3.39 2.54
C ASN A 147 -13.04 -2.98 1.29
N ALA A 148 -14.13 -2.24 1.44
CA ALA A 148 -14.95 -1.83 0.29
C ALA A 148 -14.20 -0.88 -0.65
N ASP A 149 -13.26 -0.07 -0.14
CA ASP A 149 -12.47 0.82 -0.99
C ASP A 149 -11.54 0.01 -1.91
N ALA A 150 -11.02 -1.12 -1.41
CA ALA A 150 -10.22 -2.04 -2.21
C ALA A 150 -11.00 -2.65 -3.40
N ASP A 151 -12.33 -2.74 -3.32
CA ASP A 151 -13.17 -3.27 -4.40
C ASP A 151 -13.38 -2.24 -5.54
N ASN A 152 -13.30 -0.94 -5.23
CA ASN A 152 -13.46 0.13 -6.21
C ASN A 152 -12.22 0.32 -7.09
N GLY A 153 -11.09 -0.27 -6.69
CA GLY A 153 -9.81 -0.19 -7.37
C GLY A 153 -9.06 1.12 -7.13
N ILE A 154 -7.73 1.05 -7.19
CA ILE A 154 -6.87 2.22 -7.10
C ILE A 154 -6.96 2.99 -8.43
N GLY A 155 -7.71 4.10 -8.44
CA GLY A 155 -7.75 5.06 -9.56
C GLY A 155 -6.39 5.68 -9.89
#